data_AF-A0A7W9V1Q0-F1
#
_entry.id   AF-A0A7W9V1Q0-F1
#
_cell.length_a   1.000
_cell.length_b   1.000
_cell.length_c   1.000
_cell.angle_alpha   90.00
_cell.angle_beta   90.00
_cell.angle_gamma   90.00
#
_symmetry.space_group_name_H-M   'P 1'
#
loop_
_entity.id
_entity.type
_entity.pdbx_description
1 polymer ?
#
loop_
_entity_poly.entity_id
_entity_poly.type
_entity_poly.pdbx_seq_one_letter_code
_entity_poly.pdbx_strand_id
1 'polypeptide(L)'
;MQTGDSVQAVGLRAIRTGRLHLLPLAVEHAAEMAEVLSDPKLHTFIGGAPHTPPALRSRYERLVAGSPEPSETWCNWVIQLRDEGRLVGTVQATIATGRRAAAAEIAWVVGTPWQRRGIATEATRGLIACLQRHGVQAIFAHIHPDHRASAAVAAAAGLAPTAHRQEEEVRWELPPTPLPAGSAAPA
;
A
#
# COMPACT_ATOMS: atom_id res chain seq x y z
N MET A 1 12.28 -22.10 -4.72
CA MET A 1 12.34 -21.11 -5.80
C MET A 1 10.95 -20.90 -6.41
N GLN A 2 9.92 -20.63 -5.60
CA GLN A 2 8.53 -20.40 -6.07
C GLN A 2 7.93 -19.08 -5.53
N THR A 3 8.51 -18.53 -4.46
CA THR A 3 8.00 -17.32 -3.80
C THR A 3 8.25 -16.06 -4.64
N GLY A 4 9.36 -15.99 -5.40
CA GLY A 4 9.72 -14.83 -6.23
C GLY A 4 8.75 -14.56 -7.39
N ASP A 5 8.44 -15.59 -8.18
CA ASP A 5 7.48 -15.47 -9.29
C ASP A 5 6.06 -15.15 -8.79
N SER A 6 5.69 -15.69 -7.63
CA SER A 6 4.37 -15.46 -7.03
C SER A 6 4.18 -14.02 -6.56
N VAL A 7 5.23 -13.36 -6.04
CA VAL A 7 5.14 -11.97 -5.58
C VAL A 7 5.18 -10.97 -6.75
N GLN A 8 5.93 -11.25 -7.81
CA GLN A 8 5.87 -10.45 -9.03
C GLN A 8 4.48 -10.50 -9.67
N ALA A 9 3.84 -11.67 -9.67
CA ALA A 9 2.47 -11.83 -10.14
C ALA A 9 1.43 -11.03 -9.32
N VAL A 10 1.73 -10.68 -8.06
CA VAL A 10 0.86 -9.80 -7.26
C VAL A 10 0.81 -8.41 -7.87
N GLY A 11 1.97 -7.81 -8.13
CA GLY A 11 2.07 -6.43 -8.62
C GLY A 11 1.47 -6.19 -10.00
N LEU A 12 1.32 -7.24 -10.80
CA LEU A 12 0.77 -7.18 -12.15
C LEU A 12 -0.75 -7.39 -12.20
N ARG A 13 -1.39 -7.73 -11.07
CA ARG A 13 -2.83 -8.03 -11.02
C ARG A 13 -3.64 -6.84 -10.52
N ALA A 14 -4.76 -6.61 -11.19
CA ALA A 14 -5.77 -5.69 -10.68
C ALA A 14 -6.50 -6.29 -9.47
N ILE A 15 -6.74 -5.47 -8.45
CA ILE A 15 -7.49 -5.85 -7.25
C ILE A 15 -8.83 -5.14 -7.28
N ARG A 16 -9.93 -5.90 -7.17
CA ARG A 16 -11.28 -5.35 -7.11
C ARG A 16 -11.79 -5.34 -5.67
N THR A 17 -12.42 -4.23 -5.30
CA THR A 17 -13.13 -4.05 -4.03
C THR A 17 -14.59 -3.69 -4.31
N GLY A 18 -15.33 -3.21 -3.30
CA GLY A 18 -16.71 -2.78 -3.49
C GLY A 18 -16.81 -1.66 -4.53
N ARG A 19 -16.11 -0.55 -4.28
CA ARG A 19 -16.18 0.70 -5.07
C ARG A 19 -14.93 0.99 -5.87
N LEU A 20 -13.81 0.30 -5.60
CA LEU A 20 -12.51 0.62 -6.17
C LEU A 20 -11.98 -0.50 -7.08
N HIS A 21 -11.29 -0.09 -8.14
CA HIS A 21 -10.32 -0.91 -8.85
C HIS A 21 -8.91 -0.42 -8.50
N LEU A 22 -8.06 -1.30 -7.99
CA LEU A 22 -6.63 -1.05 -7.86
C LEU A 22 -5.98 -1.60 -9.12
N LEU A 23 -5.58 -0.72 -10.03
CA LEU A 23 -4.99 -1.09 -11.31
C LEU A 23 -3.47 -1.06 -11.20
N PRO A 24 -2.73 -2.03 -11.78
CA PRO A 24 -1.28 -1.94 -11.85
C PRO A 24 -0.86 -0.58 -12.39
N LEU A 25 0.10 0.04 -11.72
CA LEU A 25 0.59 1.35 -12.10
C LEU A 25 1.22 1.25 -13.49
N ALA A 26 0.84 2.19 -14.36
CA ALA A 26 1.32 2.31 -15.71
C ALA A 26 1.73 3.77 -15.94
N VAL A 27 2.67 3.99 -16.86
CA VAL A 27 3.28 5.31 -17.11
C VAL A 27 2.23 6.30 -17.61
N GLU A 28 1.21 5.80 -18.30
CA GLU A 28 0.09 6.55 -18.87
C GLU A 28 -0.75 7.24 -17.79
N HIS A 29 -0.80 6.69 -16.58
CA HIS A 29 -1.55 7.28 -15.46
C HIS A 29 -0.90 8.56 -14.92
N ALA A 30 0.35 8.87 -15.28
CA ALA A 30 1.11 9.95 -14.67
C ALA A 30 0.49 11.34 -14.88
N ALA A 31 -0.14 11.59 -16.03
CA ALA A 31 -0.75 12.90 -16.30
C ALA A 31 -1.92 13.19 -15.34
N GLU A 32 -2.89 12.27 -15.26
CA GLU A 32 -4.03 12.39 -14.34
C GLU A 32 -3.58 12.37 -12.87
N MET A 33 -2.64 11.48 -12.53
CA MET A 33 -2.16 11.37 -11.15
C MET A 33 -1.35 12.57 -10.67
N ALA A 34 -0.73 13.34 -11.57
CA ALA A 34 -0.04 14.57 -11.19
C ALA A 34 -1.01 15.62 -10.65
N GLU A 35 -2.22 15.71 -11.24
CA GLU A 35 -3.29 16.57 -10.74
C GLU A 35 -3.83 16.06 -9.40
N VAL A 36 -4.07 14.75 -9.29
CA VAL A 36 -4.58 14.10 -8.06
C VAL A 36 -3.63 14.31 -6.87
N LEU A 37 -2.32 14.27 -7.11
CA LEU A 37 -1.27 14.39 -6.10
C LEU A 37 -0.67 15.80 -5.98
N SER A 38 -1.34 16.79 -6.60
CA SER A 38 -0.83 18.17 -6.71
C SER A 38 -0.89 18.97 -5.40
N ASP A 39 -1.73 18.57 -4.45
CA ASP A 39 -1.90 19.32 -3.19
C ASP A 39 -0.67 19.14 -2.29
N PRO A 40 0.06 20.23 -1.96
CA PRO A 40 1.23 20.18 -1.08
C PRO A 40 0.97 19.53 0.28
N LYS A 41 -0.28 19.57 0.78
CA LYS A 41 -0.66 18.93 2.05
C LYS A 41 -0.44 17.42 2.06
N LEU A 42 -0.47 16.79 0.88
CA LEU A 42 -0.19 15.36 0.75
C LEU A 42 1.28 15.04 1.05
N HIS A 43 2.19 15.99 0.81
CA HIS A 43 3.64 15.82 0.89
C HIS A 43 4.21 16.23 2.26
N THR A 44 3.37 16.80 3.15
CA THR A 44 3.80 17.26 4.48
C THR A 44 4.46 16.16 5.31
N PHE A 45 3.96 14.92 5.23
CA PHE A 45 4.45 13.79 6.03
C PHE A 45 5.23 12.74 5.24
N ILE A 46 4.97 12.60 3.94
CA ILE A 46 5.69 11.63 3.09
C ILE A 46 6.96 12.23 2.47
N GLY A 47 7.21 13.51 2.72
CA GLY A 47 8.34 14.26 2.20
C GLY A 47 8.19 14.64 0.71
N GLY A 48 9.07 15.55 0.28
CA GLY A 48 9.11 16.03 -1.10
C GLY A 48 8.07 17.12 -1.41
N ALA A 49 7.76 17.24 -2.69
CA ALA A 49 6.81 18.23 -3.21
C ALA A 49 5.96 17.58 -4.32
N PRO A 50 4.79 18.17 -4.63
CA PRO A 50 4.02 17.79 -5.80
C PRO A 50 4.88 17.71 -7.06
N HIS A 51 4.79 16.57 -7.74
CA HIS A 51 5.53 16.37 -8.98
C HIS A 51 4.80 17.03 -10.15
N THR A 52 5.54 17.65 -11.06
CA THR A 52 4.99 18.01 -12.36
C THR A 52 4.65 16.75 -13.17
N PRO A 53 3.73 16.80 -14.14
CA PRO A 53 3.42 15.65 -14.99
C PRO A 53 4.66 14.94 -15.60
N PRO A 54 5.66 15.62 -16.18
CA PRO A 54 6.85 14.95 -16.69
C PRO A 54 7.71 14.33 -15.57
N ALA A 55 7.83 14.98 -14.41
CA ALA A 55 8.56 14.41 -13.28
C ALA A 55 7.87 13.16 -12.71
N LEU A 56 6.53 13.17 -12.65
CA LEU A 56 5.76 12.01 -12.20
C LEU A 56 5.83 10.86 -13.21
N ARG A 57 5.83 11.17 -14.52
CA ARG A 57 6.05 10.19 -15.59
C ARG A 57 7.39 9.48 -15.41
N SER A 58 8.50 10.22 -15.26
CA SER A 58 9.81 9.61 -15.02
C SER A 58 9.88 8.81 -13.71
N ARG A 59 9.13 9.23 -12.69
CA ARG A 59 8.99 8.44 -11.46
C ARG A 59 8.25 7.11 -11.74
N TYR A 60 7.16 7.15 -12.50
CA TYR A 60 6.38 5.96 -12.84
C TYR A 60 7.16 4.99 -13.72
N GLU A 61 7.97 5.48 -14.66
CA GLU A 61 8.89 4.66 -15.47
C GLU A 61 9.84 3.85 -14.57
N ARG A 62 10.43 4.49 -13.54
CA ARG A 62 11.26 3.77 -12.56
C ARG A 62 10.48 2.76 -11.74
N LEU A 63 9.27 3.10 -11.29
CA LEU A 63 8.44 2.19 -10.50
C LEU A 63 7.98 0.97 -11.30
N VAL A 64 7.74 1.13 -12.61
CA VAL A 64 7.37 0.04 -13.52
C VAL A 64 8.58 -0.83 -13.87
N ALA A 65 9.78 -0.25 -13.96
CA ALA A 65 11.01 -1.01 -14.17
C ALA A 65 11.32 -1.97 -13.01
N GLY A 66 10.79 -1.70 -11.81
CA GLY A 66 10.90 -2.56 -10.64
C GLY A 66 12.04 -2.16 -9.69
N SER A 67 12.22 -2.94 -8.63
CA SER A 67 13.26 -2.70 -7.64
C SER A 67 14.66 -2.99 -8.23
N PRO A 68 15.67 -2.15 -7.97
CA PRO A 68 17.06 -2.48 -8.27
C PRO A 68 17.60 -3.60 -7.36
N GLU A 69 16.98 -3.82 -6.20
CA GLU A 69 17.39 -4.82 -5.22
C GLU A 69 16.71 -6.17 -5.50
N PRO A 70 17.47 -7.25 -5.77
CA PRO A 70 16.88 -8.56 -6.09
C PRO A 70 16.07 -9.18 -4.95
N SER A 71 16.31 -8.76 -3.71
CA SER A 71 15.56 -9.22 -2.54
C SER A 71 14.23 -8.50 -2.35
N GLU A 72 13.93 -7.48 -3.15
CA GLU A 72 12.73 -6.66 -3.03
C GLU A 72 11.90 -6.71 -4.30
N THR A 73 10.58 -6.69 -4.13
CA THR A 73 9.64 -6.55 -5.25
C THR A 73 8.74 -5.37 -4.98
N TRP A 74 8.81 -4.37 -5.86
CA TRP A 74 7.91 -3.22 -5.82
C TRP A 74 6.62 -3.55 -6.55
N CYS A 75 5.50 -3.39 -5.87
CA CYS A 75 4.17 -3.52 -6.44
C CYS A 75 3.42 -2.22 -6.25
N ASN A 76 3.01 -1.58 -7.34
CA ASN A 76 2.43 -0.25 -7.32
C ASN A 76 1.09 -0.27 -8.04
N TRP A 77 0.06 0.31 -7.44
CA TRP A 77 -1.26 0.42 -8.04
C TRP A 77 -1.78 1.86 -7.97
N VAL A 78 -2.54 2.23 -9.00
CA VAL A 78 -3.41 3.41 -8.96
C VAL A 78 -4.80 3.00 -8.47
N ILE A 79 -5.44 3.87 -7.70
CA ILE A 79 -6.79 3.67 -7.18
C ILE A 79 -7.76 4.35 -8.14
N GLN A 80 -8.63 3.56 -8.77
CA GLN A 80 -9.71 4.06 -9.62
C GLN A 80 -11.06 3.89 -8.92
N LEU A 81 -11.88 4.96 -8.90
CA LEU A 81 -13.30 4.87 -8.53
C LEU A 81 -14.10 4.25 -9.67
N ARG A 82 -14.81 3.16 -9.39
CA ARG A 82 -15.52 2.38 -10.43
C ARG A 82 -16.64 3.17 -11.10
N ASP A 83 -17.42 3.90 -10.32
CA ASP A 83 -18.62 4.60 -10.81
C ASP A 83 -18.27 5.85 -11.63
N GLU A 84 -17.09 6.44 -11.38
CA GLU A 84 -16.65 7.69 -12.01
C GLU A 84 -15.57 7.44 -13.08
N GLY A 85 -14.90 6.28 -13.07
CA GLY A 85 -13.78 5.96 -13.96
C GLY A 85 -12.48 6.73 -13.67
N ARG A 86 -12.43 7.52 -12.59
CA ARG A 86 -11.34 8.45 -12.28
C ARG A 86 -10.31 7.87 -11.32
N LEU A 87 -9.05 8.24 -11.52
CA LEU A 87 -7.97 7.95 -10.59
C LEU A 87 -8.02 8.93 -9.42
N VAL A 88 -7.81 8.41 -8.21
CA VAL A 88 -7.99 9.17 -6.96
C VAL A 88 -6.84 9.01 -5.97
N GLY A 89 -5.84 8.20 -6.31
CA GLY A 89 -4.73 7.93 -5.41
C GLY A 89 -3.87 6.76 -5.86
N THR A 90 -2.94 6.37 -4.98
CA THR A 90 -2.07 5.21 -5.15
C THR A 90 -2.05 4.37 -3.90
N VAL A 91 -1.84 3.08 -4.08
CA VAL A 91 -1.46 2.16 -3.01
C VAL A 91 -0.28 1.32 -3.50
N GLN A 92 0.66 1.04 -2.61
CA GLN A 92 1.92 0.40 -2.95
C GLN A 92 2.25 -0.67 -1.92
N ALA A 93 3.00 -1.69 -2.34
CA ALA A 93 3.59 -2.69 -1.49
C ALA A 93 5.05 -2.94 -1.91
N THR A 94 5.97 -2.88 -0.96
CA THR A 94 7.37 -3.31 -1.13
C THR A 94 7.53 -4.64 -0.41
N ILE A 95 7.71 -5.71 -1.16
CA ILE A 95 7.78 -7.08 -0.63
C ILE A 95 9.24 -7.50 -0.51
N ALA A 96 9.72 -7.72 0.72
CA ALA A 96 11.03 -8.28 1.00
C ALA A 96 10.95 -9.82 0.99
N THR A 97 11.80 -10.47 0.19
CA THR A 97 11.85 -11.93 0.02
C THR A 97 13.07 -12.58 0.71
N GLY A 98 13.81 -11.79 1.50
CA GLY A 98 15.04 -12.20 2.18
C GLY A 98 14.86 -12.96 3.49
N ARG A 99 14.65 -14.28 3.39
CA ARG A 99 14.78 -15.31 4.45
C ARG A 99 13.65 -15.38 5.50
N ARG A 100 13.08 -16.59 5.62
CA ARG A 100 12.02 -17.10 6.52
C ARG A 100 10.56 -16.80 6.14
N ALA A 101 10.17 -15.57 5.86
CA ALA A 101 8.79 -15.23 5.49
C ALA A 101 8.74 -13.97 4.63
N ALA A 102 7.84 -13.93 3.63
CA ALA A 102 7.63 -12.71 2.86
C ALA A 102 6.99 -11.64 3.75
N ALA A 103 7.68 -10.50 3.86
CA ALA A 103 7.21 -9.33 4.57
C ALA A 103 6.91 -8.22 3.56
N ALA A 104 5.81 -7.50 3.73
CA ALA A 104 5.43 -6.39 2.87
C ALA A 104 5.27 -5.10 3.67
N GLU A 105 6.00 -4.08 3.25
CA GLU A 105 5.72 -2.71 3.63
C GLU A 105 4.65 -2.15 2.68
N ILE A 106 3.61 -1.52 3.21
CA ILE A 106 2.53 -0.92 2.41
C ILE A 106 2.44 0.58 2.64
N ALA A 107 2.09 1.30 1.57
CA ALA A 107 1.88 2.74 1.60
C ALA A 107 0.66 3.13 0.77
N TRP A 108 0.02 4.24 1.12
CA TRP A 108 -1.13 4.78 0.40
C TRP A 108 -1.11 6.30 0.36
N VAL A 109 -1.63 6.86 -0.73
CA VAL A 109 -1.91 8.29 -0.86
C VAL A 109 -3.23 8.44 -1.60
N VAL A 110 -4.14 9.27 -1.07
CA VAL A 110 -5.40 9.63 -1.72
C VAL A 110 -5.46 11.13 -1.88
N GLY A 111 -5.78 11.60 -3.09
CA GLY A 111 -5.87 13.03 -3.39
C GLY A 111 -6.86 13.73 -2.46
N THR A 112 -6.53 14.95 -2.03
CA THR A 112 -7.30 15.71 -1.02
C THR A 112 -8.81 15.76 -1.29
N PRO A 113 -9.31 15.96 -2.53
CA PRO A 113 -10.75 16.01 -2.81
C PRO A 113 -11.50 14.71 -2.49
N TRP A 114 -10.80 13.58 -2.42
CA TRP A 114 -11.39 12.24 -2.23
C TRP A 114 -11.16 11.67 -0.82
N GLN A 115 -10.45 12.40 0.04
CA GLN A 115 -10.23 11.98 1.42
C GLN A 115 -11.54 11.98 2.24
N ARG A 116 -11.51 11.33 3.41
CA ARG A 116 -12.67 11.18 4.31
C ARG A 116 -13.89 10.44 3.73
N ARG A 117 -13.75 9.79 2.57
CA ARG A 117 -14.76 8.91 1.93
C ARG A 117 -14.55 7.41 2.19
N GLY A 118 -13.55 7.06 3.02
CA GLY A 118 -13.15 5.67 3.29
C GLY A 118 -12.36 5.00 2.16
N ILE A 119 -11.96 5.74 1.12
CA ILE A 119 -11.26 5.20 -0.07
C ILE A 119 -9.91 4.59 0.31
N ALA A 120 -9.10 5.30 1.11
CA ALA A 120 -7.80 4.79 1.55
C ALA A 120 -7.95 3.49 2.34
N THR A 121 -8.87 3.44 3.31
CA THR A 121 -9.15 2.23 4.09
C THR A 121 -9.60 1.06 3.22
N GLU A 122 -10.50 1.28 2.27
CA GLU A 122 -10.97 0.24 1.36
C GLU A 122 -9.85 -0.29 0.46
N ALA A 123 -9.03 0.61 -0.10
CA ALA A 123 -7.87 0.24 -0.91
C ALA A 123 -6.84 -0.56 -0.09
N THR A 124 -6.48 -0.08 1.09
CA THR A 124 -5.52 -0.73 1.99
C THR A 124 -6.00 -2.12 2.42
N ARG A 125 -7.28 -2.27 2.79
CA ARG A 125 -7.87 -3.60 3.11
C ARG A 125 -7.83 -4.54 1.91
N GLY A 126 -8.16 -4.05 0.71
CA GLY A 126 -8.08 -4.81 -0.53
C GLY A 126 -6.66 -5.31 -0.83
N LEU A 127 -5.66 -4.45 -0.62
CA LEU A 127 -4.26 -4.79 -0.75
C LEU A 127 -3.82 -5.84 0.28
N ILE A 128 -4.12 -5.64 1.56
CA ILE A 128 -3.80 -6.60 2.63
C ILE A 128 -4.35 -7.99 2.30
N ALA A 129 -5.62 -8.07 1.93
CA ALA A 129 -6.25 -9.34 1.56
C ALA A 129 -5.57 -9.99 0.34
N CYS A 130 -5.10 -9.19 -0.63
CA CYS A 130 -4.34 -9.69 -1.77
C CYS A 130 -2.99 -10.27 -1.35
N LEU A 131 -2.23 -9.53 -0.54
CA LEU A 131 -0.91 -9.95 -0.04
C LEU A 131 -1.00 -11.24 0.79
N GLN A 132 -1.98 -11.33 1.68
CA GLN A 132 -2.22 -12.53 2.49
C GLN A 132 -2.54 -13.77 1.62
N ARG A 133 -3.35 -13.62 0.56
CA ARG A 133 -3.64 -14.72 -0.38
C ARG A 133 -2.40 -15.24 -1.10
N HIS A 134 -1.35 -14.41 -1.23
CA HIS A 134 -0.08 -14.79 -1.84
C HIS A 134 0.99 -15.18 -0.82
N GLY A 135 0.59 -15.44 0.44
CA GLY A 135 1.47 -15.97 1.47
C GLY A 135 2.38 -14.94 2.13
N VAL A 136 2.12 -13.64 1.96
CA VAL A 136 2.80 -12.59 2.75
C VAL A 136 2.29 -12.69 4.19
N GLN A 137 3.21 -12.91 5.12
CA GLN A 137 2.88 -13.19 6.53
C GLN A 137 2.97 -11.94 7.40
N ALA A 138 3.94 -11.08 7.13
CA ALA A 138 4.12 -9.83 7.85
C ALA A 138 3.74 -8.66 6.94
N ILE A 139 2.76 -7.86 7.34
CA ILE A 139 2.32 -6.68 6.60
C ILE A 139 2.39 -5.49 7.54
N PHE A 140 3.12 -4.46 7.14
CA PHE A 140 3.37 -3.30 7.98
C PHE A 140 3.40 -2.01 7.16
N ALA A 141 3.28 -0.88 7.85
CA ALA A 141 3.44 0.46 7.29
C ALA A 141 4.20 1.34 8.27
N HIS A 142 5.02 2.26 7.77
CA HIS A 142 5.60 3.32 8.59
C HIS A 142 4.75 4.58 8.45
N ILE A 143 4.45 5.18 9.60
CA ILE A 143 3.56 6.33 9.68
C ILE A 143 4.15 7.33 10.66
N HIS A 144 4.42 8.54 10.18
CA HIS A 144 4.76 9.66 11.04
C HIS A 144 3.71 9.86 12.17
N PRO A 145 4.11 9.98 13.45
CA PRO A 145 3.21 10.07 14.60
C PRO A 145 2.14 11.16 14.47
N ASP A 146 2.51 12.30 13.88
CA ASP A 146 1.60 13.44 13.70
C ASP A 146 0.65 13.29 12.50
N HIS A 147 0.84 12.27 11.65
CA HIS A 147 0.00 12.01 10.49
C HIS A 147 -1.27 11.24 10.88
N ARG A 148 -2.13 11.88 11.67
CA ARG A 148 -3.35 11.29 12.25
C ARG A 148 -4.29 10.66 11.22
N ALA A 149 -4.40 11.23 10.03
CA ALA A 149 -5.24 10.69 8.96
C ALA A 149 -4.74 9.31 8.49
N SER A 150 -3.42 9.15 8.31
CA SER A 150 -2.83 7.86 7.94
C SER A 150 -2.94 6.85 9.09
N ALA A 151 -2.67 7.27 10.34
CA ALA A 151 -2.88 6.41 11.51
C ALA A 151 -4.32 5.88 11.62
N ALA A 152 -5.32 6.73 11.34
CA ALA A 152 -6.72 6.30 11.31
C ALA A 152 -7.01 5.29 10.18
N VAL A 153 -6.39 5.44 9.00
CA VAL A 153 -6.49 4.46 7.91
C VAL A 153 -5.86 3.13 8.31
N ALA A 154 -4.66 3.15 8.91
CA ALA A 154 -3.96 1.96 9.36
C ALA A 154 -4.78 1.18 10.39
N ALA A 155 -5.26 1.87 11.43
CA ALA A 155 -6.14 1.30 12.45
C ALA A 155 -7.42 0.70 11.83
N ALA A 156 -8.08 1.44 10.94
CA ALA A 156 -9.28 0.95 10.26
C ALA A 156 -8.98 -0.23 9.32
N ALA A 157 -7.79 -0.32 8.74
CA ALA A 157 -7.36 -1.45 7.92
C ALA A 157 -6.96 -2.68 8.76
N GLY A 158 -6.92 -2.55 10.09
CA GLY A 158 -6.61 -3.64 11.03
C GLY A 158 -5.16 -3.67 11.50
N LEU A 159 -4.33 -2.70 11.10
CA LEU A 159 -2.97 -2.57 11.63
C LEU A 159 -3.01 -1.96 13.03
N ALA A 160 -2.09 -2.37 13.88
CA ALA A 160 -1.87 -1.81 15.21
C ALA A 160 -0.50 -1.14 15.30
N PRO A 161 -0.36 -0.02 16.04
CA PRO A 161 0.94 0.59 16.25
C PRO A 161 1.80 -0.34 17.11
N THR A 162 3.09 -0.40 16.81
CA THR A 162 4.06 -1.16 17.60
C THR A 162 4.98 -0.25 18.40
N ALA A 163 5.81 -0.83 19.27
CA ALA A 163 6.88 -0.11 19.94
C ALA A 163 8.05 0.23 19.00
N HIS A 164 8.09 -0.35 17.78
CA HIS A 164 9.17 -0.14 16.83
C HIS A 164 9.02 1.20 16.12
N ARG A 165 10.11 1.97 16.12
CA ARG A 165 10.26 3.22 15.38
C ARG A 165 11.39 3.08 14.38
N GLN A 166 11.19 3.59 13.19
CA GLN A 166 12.23 3.76 12.19
C GLN A 166 12.35 5.26 11.93
N GLU A 167 13.52 5.83 12.24
CA GLU A 167 13.72 7.28 12.24
C GLU A 167 12.68 7.98 13.14
N GLU A 168 11.77 8.78 12.55
CA GLU A 168 10.69 9.47 13.27
C GLU A 168 9.33 8.76 13.14
N GLU A 169 9.22 7.73 12.30
CA GLU A 169 7.98 7.05 12.01
C GLU A 169 7.71 5.86 12.95
N VAL A 170 6.43 5.63 13.24
CA VAL A 170 5.99 4.45 14.01
C VAL A 170 5.63 3.35 13.04
N ARG A 171 6.12 2.14 13.31
CA ARG A 171 5.74 0.96 12.55
C ARG A 171 4.38 0.45 13.02
N TRP A 172 3.44 0.39 12.10
CA TRP A 172 2.13 -0.21 12.25
C TRP A 172 2.13 -1.58 11.60
N GLU A 173 1.65 -2.61 12.29
CA GLU A 173 1.70 -3.99 11.80
C GLU A 173 0.33 -4.66 11.90
N LEU A 174 0.02 -5.51 10.93
CA LEU A 174 -1.13 -6.40 11.06
C LEU A 174 -0.82 -7.42 12.17
N PRO A 175 -1.61 -7.46 13.26
CA PRO A 175 -1.37 -8.43 14.31
C PRO A 175 -1.55 -9.85 13.75
N PRO A 176 -0.76 -10.83 14.24
CA PRO A 176 -0.96 -12.21 13.83
C PRO A 176 -2.38 -12.62 14.18
N THR A 177 -3.07 -13.26 13.24
CA THR A 177 -4.37 -13.87 13.54
C THR A 177 -4.18 -14.80 14.74
N PRO A 178 -4.85 -14.56 15.88
CA PRO A 178 -4.72 -15.46 17.01
C PRO A 178 -5.18 -16.84 16.56
N LEU A 179 -4.31 -17.85 16.75
CA LEU A 179 -4.72 -19.24 16.57
C LEU A 179 -5.96 -19.47 17.47
N PRO A 180 -7.02 -20.12 16.97
CA PRO A 180 -8.14 -20.45 17.84
C PRO A 180 -7.59 -21.24 19.02
N ALA A 181 -7.84 -20.73 20.24
CA ALA A 181 -7.45 -21.43 21.45
C ALA A 181 -8.05 -22.84 21.38
N GLY A 182 -7.18 -23.85 21.33
CA GLY A 182 -7.59 -25.24 21.30
C GLY A 182 -8.55 -25.47 22.45
N SER A 183 -9.78 -25.87 22.14
CA SER A 183 -10.78 -26.27 23.13
C SER A 183 -10.17 -27.39 23.95
N ALA A 184 -9.76 -27.08 25.18
CA ALA A 184 -9.49 -28.08 26.20
C ALA A 184 -10.85 -28.69 26.56
N ALA A 185 -11.14 -29.86 26.00
CA ALA A 185 -12.27 -30.67 26.43
C ALA A 185 -12.08 -31.02 27.91
N PRO A 186 -13.08 -30.82 28.79
CA PRO A 186 -13.00 -31.31 30.15
C PRO A 186 -13.10 -32.83 30.14
N ALA A 187 -12.26 -33.47 30.95
CA ALA A 187 -12.35 -34.89 31.30
C ALA A 187 -13.42 -35.12 32.37
#